data_AF-A0A942STS6-F1
#
_entry.id   AF-A0A942STS6-F1
#
_cell.length_a   1.000
_cell.length_b   1.000
_cell.length_c   1.000
_cell.angle_alpha   90.00
_cell.angle_beta   90.00
_cell.angle_gamma   90.00
#
_symmetry.space_group_name_H-M   'P 1'
#
loop_
_entity.id
_entity.type
_entity.pdbx_description
1 polymer ?
#
loop_
_entity_poly.entity_id
_entity_poly.type
_entity_poly.pdbx_seq_one_letter_code
_entity_poly.pdbx_strand_id
1 'polypeptide(L)' 'MEMTMSKREKRWRRFYLILLIFIYAVFVPVSVLEWLIGDERFPLTAIVVSFGLPMLRKNHIKSIREKENHFTQS' A
#
# COMPACT_ATOMS: atom_id res chain seq x y z
N MET A 1 -8.77 0.59 -27.69
CA MET A 1 -7.33 0.46 -27.41
C MET A 1 -7.19 -0.11 -26.01
N GLU A 2 -7.03 -1.43 -25.91
CA GLU A 2 -6.85 -2.08 -24.61
C GLU A 2 -5.44 -1.77 -24.12
N MET A 3 -5.30 -0.81 -23.21
CA MET A 3 -4.03 -0.53 -22.56
C MET A 3 -3.74 -1.71 -21.62
N THR A 4 -3.08 -2.74 -22.13
CA THR A 4 -2.67 -3.90 -21.33
C THR A 4 -1.73 -3.42 -20.23
N MET A 5 -2.20 -3.45 -18.98
CA MET A 5 -1.39 -3.16 -17.80
C MET A 5 -0.13 -4.01 -17.81
N SER A 6 1.02 -3.40 -17.52
CA SER A 6 2.28 -4.13 -17.39
C SER A 6 2.17 -5.26 -16.37
N LYS A 7 2.83 -6.39 -16.67
CA LYS A 7 2.96 -7.53 -15.75
C LYS A 7 3.52 -7.09 -14.39
N ARG A 8 4.45 -6.12 -14.40
CA ARG A 8 5.07 -5.56 -13.19
C ARG A 8 4.05 -4.74 -12.40
N GLU A 9 3.31 -3.84 -13.06
CA GLU A 9 2.26 -3.06 -12.41
C GLU A 9 1.19 -3.97 -11.79
N LYS A 10 0.73 -4.98 -12.53
CA LYS A 10 -0.29 -5.94 -12.07
C LYS A 10 0.18 -6.73 -10.84
N ARG A 11 1.44 -7.15 -10.80
CA ARG A 11 2.04 -7.83 -9.64
C ARG A 11 2.08 -6.93 -8.41
N TRP A 12 2.53 -5.68 -8.56
CA TRP A 12 2.57 -4.71 -7.45
C TRP A 12 1.18 -4.35 -6.96
N ARG A 13 0.20 -4.16 -7.85
CA ARG A 13 -1.20 -3.91 -7.45
C ARG A 13 -1.77 -5.04 -6.59
N ARG A 14 -1.48 -6.31 -6.92
CA ARG A 14 -1.89 -7.47 -6.11
C ARG A 14 -1.18 -7.49 -4.75
N PHE A 15 0.13 -7.25 -4.73
CA PHE A 15 0.90 -7.15 -3.48
C PHE A 15 0.31 -6.09 -2.55
N TYR A 16 0.05 -4.88 -3.07
CA TYR A 16 -0.57 -3.80 -2.30
C TYR A 16 -1.96 -4.16 -1.80
N LEU A 17 -2.75 -4.91 -2.57
CA LEU A 17 -4.07 -5.36 -2.12
C LEU A 17 -3.95 -6.30 -0.92
N ILE A 18 -3.09 -7.31 -1.00
CA ILE A 18 -2.85 -8.26 0.11
C ILE A 18 -2.30 -7.51 1.33
N LEU A 19 -1.35 -6.60 1.12
CA LEU A 19 -0.75 -5.81 2.19
C LEU A 19 -1.77 -4.89 2.88
N LEU A 20 -2.64 -4.23 2.11
CA LEU A 20 -3.70 -3.39 2.67
C LEU A 20 -4.68 -4.24 3.47
N ILE A 21 -5.10 -5.40 2.97
CA ILE A 21 -5.97 -6.32 3.73
C ILE A 21 -5.32 -6.70 5.05
N PHE A 22 -4.05 -7.13 5.03
CA PHE A 22 -3.34 -7.48 6.25
C PHE A 22 -3.28 -6.32 7.25
N ILE A 23 -3.00 -5.11 6.77
CA ILE A 23 -2.90 -3.94 7.64
C ILE A 23 -4.24 -3.56 8.26
N TYR A 24 -5.31 -3.53 7.47
CA TYR A 24 -6.62 -3.12 7.98
C TYR A 24 -7.36 -4.23 8.74
N ALA A 25 -7.14 -5.50 8.40
CA ALA A 25 -7.83 -6.63 9.02
C ALA A 25 -7.08 -7.24 10.21
N VAL A 26 -5.76 -7.04 10.30
CA VAL A 26 -4.94 -7.63 11.36
C VAL A 26 -4.21 -6.55 12.13
N PHE A 27 -3.31 -5.79 11.49
CA PHE A 27 -2.43 -4.85 12.21
C PHE A 27 -3.19 -3.75 12.95
N VAL A 28 -4.09 -3.04 12.26
CA VAL A 28 -4.89 -1.96 12.86
C VAL A 28 -5.78 -2.49 13.99
N PRO A 29 -6.56 -3.57 13.82
CA PRO A 29 -7.34 -4.14 14.91
C PRO A 29 -6.49 -4.58 16.10
N VAL A 30 -5.36 -5.23 15.88
CA VAL A 30 -4.45 -5.66 16.96
C VAL A 30 -3.91 -4.45 17.70
N SER A 31 -3.39 -3.44 17.00
CA SER A 31 -2.88 -2.22 17.66
C SER A 31 -3.96 -1.44 18.41
N VAL A 32 -5.22 -1.47 17.93
CA VAL A 32 -6.34 -0.85 18.66
C VAL A 32 -6.70 -1.69 19.89
N LEU A 33 -6.69 -3.01 19.81
CA LEU A 33 -6.96 -3.89 20.96
C LEU A 33 -5.86 -3.78 22.01
N GLU A 34 -4.59 -3.76 21.62
CA GLU A 34 -3.45 -3.53 22.51
C GLU A 34 -3.58 -2.20 23.23
N TRP A 35 -3.97 -1.14 22.52
CA TRP A 35 -4.22 0.17 23.12
C TRP A 35 -5.45 0.22 24.04
N LEU A 36 -6.52 -0.52 23.72
CA LEU A 36 -7.75 -0.53 24.52
C LEU A 36 -7.64 -1.40 25.78
N ILE A 37 -6.83 -2.45 25.73
CA ILE A 37 -6.71 -3.46 26.81
C ILE A 37 -5.44 -3.23 27.65
N GLY A 38 -4.41 -2.62 27.09
CA GLY A 38 -3.15 -2.29 27.77
C GLY A 38 -2.98 -0.80 28.08
N ASP A 39 -2.06 -0.47 28.97
CA ASP A 39 -1.63 0.91 29.26
C ASP A 39 -0.68 1.48 28.18
N GLU A 40 -0.82 1.03 26.94
CA GLU A 40 0.03 1.46 25.84
C GLU A 40 -0.32 2.88 25.35
N ARG A 41 0.66 3.54 24.74
CA ARG A 41 0.45 4.87 24.15
C ARG A 41 -0.43 4.75 22.90
N PHE A 42 -1.16 5.82 22.62
CA PHE A 42 -2.03 5.93 21.45
C PHE A 42 -1.32 5.45 20.15
N PRO A 43 -1.97 4.60 19.33
CA PRO A 43 -1.32 3.89 18.21
C PRO A 43 -1.11 4.78 16.99
N LEU A 44 -0.27 5.81 17.12
CA LEU A 44 0.07 6.75 16.05
C LEU A 44 0.64 6.05 14.81
N THR A 45 1.40 4.98 15.03
CA THR A 45 1.95 4.15 13.95
C THR A 45 0.84 3.54 13.08
N ALA A 46 -0.23 3.00 13.69
CA ALA A 46 -1.37 2.45 12.96
C ALA A 46 -2.04 3.50 12.07
N ILE A 47 -2.18 4.73 12.57
CA ILE A 47 -2.73 5.86 11.79
C ILE A 47 -1.80 6.20 10.63
N VAL A 48 -0.51 6.45 10.90
CA VAL A 48 0.46 6.84 9.87
C VAL A 48 0.56 5.78 8.78
N VAL A 49 0.60 4.50 9.15
CA VAL A 49 0.66 3.37 8.21
C VAL A 49 -0.62 3.30 7.37
N SER A 50 -1.79 3.51 7.99
CA SER A 50 -3.09 3.49 7.30
C SER A 50 -3.20 4.57 6.22
N PHE A 51 -2.62 5.75 6.41
CA PHE A 51 -2.66 6.84 5.42
C PHE A 51 -1.42 6.86 4.49
N GLY A 52 -0.26 6.50 5.02
CA GLY A 52 1.02 6.56 4.31
C GLY A 52 1.14 5.50 3.21
N LEU A 53 0.68 4.28 3.45
CA LEU A 53 0.75 3.20 2.45
C LEU A 53 -0.06 3.46 1.18
N PRO A 54 -1.32 3.94 1.26
CA PRO A 54 -2.05 4.36 0.07
C PRO A 54 -1.31 5.42 -0.77
N MET A 55 -0.61 6.35 -0.12
CA MET A 55 0.15 7.39 -0.79
C MET A 55 1.42 6.84 -1.45
N LEU A 56 2.19 6.02 -0.73
CA LEU A 56 3.35 5.31 -1.26
C LEU A 56 2.97 4.42 -2.45
N ARG A 57 1.84 3.72 -2.36
CA ARG A 57 1.29 2.92 -3.46
C ARG A 57 1.09 3.78 -4.72
N LYS A 58 0.43 4.94 -4.59
CA LYS A 58 0.18 5.82 -5.75
C LYS A 58 1.50 6.28 -6.39
N ASN A 59 2.47 6.70 -5.58
CA ASN A 59 3.76 7.17 -6.08
C ASN A 59 4.58 6.05 -6.73
N HIS A 60 4.63 4.87 -6.12
CA HIS A 60 5.37 3.73 -6.66
C HIS A 60 4.76 3.24 -7.98
N ILE A 61 3.44 3.09 -8.06
CA ILE A 61 2.77 2.67 -9.31
C ILE A 61 2.98 3.72 -10.41
N LYS A 62 2.90 5.02 -10.08
CA LYS A 62 3.21 6.11 -11.01
C LYS A 62 4.65 6.00 -11.55
N SER A 63 5.63 5.79 -10.66
CA SER A 63 7.03 5.61 -11.06
C SER A 63 7.25 4.37 -11.95
N ILE A 64 6.54 3.27 -11.72
CA ILE A 64 6.61 2.09 -12.59
C ILE A 64 6.12 2.46 -14.00
N ARG A 65 4.98 3.13 -14.09
CA ARG A 65 4.36 3.51 -15.36
C ARG A 65 5.22 4.50 -16.15
N GLU A 66 5.80 5.50 -15.48
CA GLU A 66 6.72 6.46 -16.10
C GLU A 66 7.96 5.79 -16.67
N LYS A 67 8.58 4.87 -15.91
CA LYS A 67 9.73 4.10 -16.40
C LYS A 67 9.39 3.29 -17.63
N GLU A 68 8.27 2.58 -17.64
CA GLU A 68 7.85 1.76 -18.77
C GLU A 68 7.52 2.58 -20.04
N ASN A 69 6.88 3.74 -19.88
CA ASN A 69 6.65 4.66 -20.99
C ASN A 69 7.97 5.17 -21.60
N HIS A 70 8.95 5.48 -20.75
CA HIS A 70 10.26 5.96 -21.21
C HIS A 70 11.06 4.89 -21.96
N PHE A 71 10.90 3.61 -21.63
CA PHE A 71 11.51 2.49 -22.36
C PHE A 71 10.83 2.16 -23.69
N THR A 72 9.58 2.58 -23.90
CA THR A 72 8.83 2.29 -25.14
C THR A 72 9.03 3.38 -26.21
N GLN A 73 9.61 4.52 -25.84
CA GLN A 73 9.86 5.66 -26.72
C GLN A 73 11.33 5.80 -27.16
N SER A 74 12.22 4.90 -26.71
CA SER A 74 13.65 4.82 -27.10
C SER A 74 13.89 3.62 -28.00
#